data_AF-A0AAV7L459-F1
#
_entry.id   AF-A0AAV7L459-F1
#
_cell.length_a   1.000
_cell.length_b   1.000
_cell.length_c   1.000
_cell.angle_alpha   90.00
_cell.angle_beta   90.00
_cell.angle_gamma   90.00
#
_symmetry.space_group_name_H-M   'P 1'
#
loop_
_entity.id
_entity.type
_entity.pdbx_description
1 polymer ?
#
loop_
_entity_poly.entity_id
_entity_poly.type
_entity_poly.pdbx_seq_one_letter_code
_entity_poly.pdbx_strand_id
1 'polypeptide(L)'
;MVWCLIWDFSQYYMKLVSRDKEEEDALGQLTPDIGMMDTQLRDLTTVVARLQERTENSEGSSLLHNIRITGLPEKMEGQLVELFMEQWLIMNIYNSSTLTMFSVERRIAFQDAFWHQGPHQDRWLQDC
;
A
#
# COMPACT_ATOMS: atom_id res chain seq x y z
N MET A 1 -54.04 -47.97 -1.69
CA MET A 1 -53.59 -47.03 -0.64
C MET A 1 -52.11 -47.22 -0.32
N VAL A 2 -51.63 -48.41 0.03
CA VAL A 2 -50.20 -48.69 0.32
C VAL A 2 -49.25 -48.36 -0.85
N TRP A 3 -49.63 -48.69 -2.09
CA TRP A 3 -48.81 -48.39 -3.28
C TRP A 3 -48.64 -46.88 -3.54
N CYS A 4 -49.62 -46.05 -3.17
CA CYS A 4 -49.50 -44.59 -3.30
C CYS A 4 -48.47 -44.05 -2.31
N LEU A 5 -48.49 -44.55 -1.07
CA LEU A 5 -47.51 -44.16 -0.05
C LEU A 5 -46.08 -44.58 -0.42
N ILE A 6 -45.92 -45.76 -1.04
CA ILE A 6 -44.62 -46.22 -1.54
C ILE A 6 -44.12 -45.31 -2.68
N TRP A 7 -45.01 -44.92 -3.59
CA TRP A 7 -44.69 -44.00 -4.68
C TRP A 7 -44.28 -42.62 -4.16
N ASP A 8 -45.05 -42.04 -3.25
CA ASP A 8 -44.77 -40.73 -2.65
C ASP A 8 -43.45 -40.74 -1.87
N PHE A 9 -43.19 -41.83 -1.13
CA PHE A 9 -41.91 -42.02 -0.44
C PHE A 9 -40.74 -42.13 -1.41
N SER A 10 -40.91 -42.84 -2.53
CA SER A 10 -39.88 -42.96 -3.57
C SER A 10 -39.57 -41.61 -4.23
N GLN A 11 -40.59 -40.80 -4.52
CA GLN A 11 -40.40 -39.45 -5.06
C GLN A 11 -39.71 -38.52 -4.05
N TYR A 12 -40.12 -38.59 -2.79
CA TYR A 12 -39.48 -37.83 -1.71
C TYR A 12 -38.00 -38.20 -1.54
N TYR A 13 -37.69 -39.51 -1.54
CA TYR A 13 -36.32 -40.00 -1.44
C TYR A 13 -35.47 -39.56 -2.63
N MET A 14 -35.98 -39.66 -3.85
CA MET A 14 -35.27 -39.19 -5.05
C MET A 14 -34.97 -37.69 -4.99
N LYS A 15 -35.90 -36.89 -4.47
CA LYS A 15 -35.71 -35.44 -4.29
C LYS A 15 -34.66 -35.10 -3.24
N LEU A 16 -34.54 -35.91 -2.18
CA LEU A 16 -33.47 -35.75 -1.19
C LEU A 16 -32.11 -36.07 -1.80
N VAL A 17 -32.00 -37.22 -2.48
CA VAL A 17 -30.74 -37.64 -3.13
C VAL A 17 -30.28 -36.64 -4.19
N SER A 18 -31.20 -36.06 -4.97
CA SER A 18 -30.84 -35.03 -5.95
C SER A 18 -30.33 -33.77 -5.28
N ARG A 19 -30.94 -33.35 -4.17
CA ARG A 19 -30.51 -32.15 -3.44
C ARG A 19 -29.15 -32.35 -2.78
N ASP A 20 -28.93 -33.48 -2.14
CA ASP A 20 -27.63 -33.81 -1.53
C ASP A 20 -26.52 -33.82 -2.59
N LYS A 21 -26.82 -34.32 -3.80
CA LYS A 21 -25.87 -34.30 -4.91
C LYS A 21 -25.56 -32.88 -5.41
N GLU A 22 -26.57 -32.02 -5.54
CA GLU A 22 -26.38 -30.62 -5.91
C GLU A 22 -25.54 -29.86 -4.86
N GLU A 23 -25.74 -30.15 -3.57
CA GLU A 23 -24.96 -29.58 -2.48
C GLU A 23 -23.50 -30.08 -2.49
N GLU A 24 -23.26 -31.38 -2.74
CA GLU A 24 -21.91 -31.92 -2.89
C GLU A 24 -21.18 -31.34 -4.11
N ASP A 25 -21.85 -31.22 -5.25
CA ASP A 25 -21.28 -30.64 -6.46
C ASP A 25 -20.90 -29.15 -6.24
N ALA A 26 -21.75 -28.39 -5.54
CA ALA A 26 -21.46 -26.99 -5.18
C ALA A 26 -20.27 -26.87 -4.22
N LEU A 27 -20.17 -27.73 -3.21
CA LEU A 27 -19.02 -27.78 -2.30
C LEU A 27 -17.73 -28.19 -3.02
N GLY A 28 -17.82 -29.12 -3.97
CA GLY A 28 -16.72 -29.54 -4.83
C GLY A 28 -16.17 -28.40 -5.68
N GLN A 29 -17.01 -27.44 -6.07
CA GLN A 29 -16.61 -26.24 -6.82
C GLN A 29 -16.04 -25.13 -5.92
N LEU A 30 -16.58 -24.94 -4.72
CA LEU A 30 -16.10 -23.92 -3.78
C LEU A 30 -14.71 -24.23 -3.22
N THR A 31 -14.36 -25.50 -3.06
CA THR A 31 -13.06 -25.93 -2.51
C THR A 31 -11.85 -25.47 -3.34
N PRO A 32 -11.80 -25.67 -4.67
CA PRO A 32 -10.70 -25.16 -5.49
C PRO A 32 -10.65 -23.63 -5.56
N ASP A 33 -11.81 -22.96 -5.55
CA ASP A 33 -11.89 -21.50 -5.55
C ASP A 33 -11.24 -20.90 -4.29
N ILE A 34 -11.53 -21.48 -3.11
CA ILE A 34 -10.89 -21.09 -1.85
C ILE A 34 -9.36 -21.30 -1.92
N GLY A 35 -8.91 -22.44 -2.47
CA GLY A 35 -7.48 -22.71 -2.63
C GLY A 35 -6.76 -21.73 -3.57
N MET A 36 -7.44 -21.31 -4.64
CA MET A 36 -6.93 -20.27 -5.54
C MET A 36 -6.85 -18.91 -4.85
N MET A 37 -7.87 -18.52 -4.07
CA MET A 37 -7.87 -17.28 -3.31
C MET A 37 -6.74 -17.23 -2.27
N ASP A 38 -6.51 -18.32 -1.54
CA ASP A 38 -5.40 -18.42 -0.57
C ASP A 38 -4.04 -18.24 -1.24
N THR A 39 -3.88 -18.82 -2.44
CA THR A 39 -2.64 -18.69 -3.21
C THR A 39 -2.43 -17.23 -3.65
N GLN A 40 -3.47 -16.59 -4.18
CA GLN A 40 -3.43 -15.18 -4.59
C GLN A 40 -3.14 -14.24 -3.40
N LEU A 41 -3.76 -14.48 -2.24
CA LEU A 41 -3.52 -13.70 -1.03
C LEU A 41 -2.07 -13.82 -0.56
N ARG A 42 -1.48 -15.01 -0.62
CA ARG A 42 -0.08 -15.24 -0.26
C ARG A 42 0.88 -14.51 -1.20
N ASP A 43 0.60 -14.55 -2.50
CA ASP A 43 1.40 -13.85 -3.51
C ASP A 43 1.30 -12.34 -3.31
N LEU A 44 0.10 -11.81 -3.08
CA LEU A 44 -0.12 -10.39 -2.82
C LEU A 44 0.61 -9.93 -1.56
N THR A 45 0.53 -10.71 -0.48
CA THR A 45 1.25 -10.43 0.78
C THR A 45 2.77 -10.35 0.55
N THR A 46 3.30 -11.25 -0.27
CA THR A 46 4.73 -11.27 -0.62
C THR A 46 5.12 -10.03 -1.43
N VAL A 47 4.28 -9.59 -2.36
CA VAL A 47 4.52 -8.37 -3.16
C VAL A 47 4.47 -7.13 -2.27
N VAL A 48 3.49 -7.03 -1.38
CA VAL A 48 3.37 -5.90 -0.44
C VAL A 48 4.60 -5.79 0.44
N ALA A 49 5.07 -6.91 1.02
CA ALA A 49 6.27 -6.92 1.85
C ALA A 49 7.52 -6.42 1.09
N ARG A 50 7.68 -6.85 -0.17
CA ARG A 50 8.80 -6.38 -1.02
C ARG A 50 8.71 -4.89 -1.37
N LEU A 51 7.50 -4.36 -1.56
CA LEU A 51 7.28 -2.94 -1.81
C LEU A 51 7.57 -2.10 -0.56
N GLN A 52 7.17 -2.58 0.61
CA GLN A 52 7.50 -1.95 1.89
C GLN A 52 9.01 -1.89 2.10
N GLU A 53 9.71 -3.02 1.94
CA GLU A 53 11.17 -3.08 2.06
C GLU A 53 11.88 -2.12 1.09
N ARG A 54 11.41 -2.05 -0.17
CA ARG A 54 11.96 -1.09 -1.15
C ARG A 54 11.71 0.35 -0.76
N THR A 55 10.54 0.65 -0.21
CA THR A 55 10.18 2.01 0.21
C THR A 55 11.06 2.43 1.39
N GLU A 56 11.18 1.60 2.41
CA GLU A 56 12.04 1.84 3.58
C GLU A 56 13.51 2.04 3.17
N ASN A 57 14.01 1.21 2.26
CA ASN A 57 15.38 1.35 1.74
C ASN A 57 15.56 2.64 0.91
N SER A 58 14.54 3.04 0.14
CA SER A 58 14.59 4.28 -0.64
C SER A 58 14.51 5.54 0.23
N GLU A 59 13.69 5.51 1.29
CA GLU A 59 13.62 6.59 2.28
C GLU A 59 14.93 6.70 3.05
N GLY A 60 15.48 5.58 3.50
CA GLY A 60 16.79 5.53 4.13
C GLY A 60 17.90 6.09 3.22
N SER A 61 17.95 5.65 1.96
CA SER A 61 18.97 6.11 1.00
C SER A 61 18.84 7.59 0.63
N SER A 62 17.61 8.10 0.52
CA SER A 62 17.34 9.52 0.30
C SER A 62 17.77 10.38 1.51
N LEU A 63 17.51 9.90 2.73
CA LEU A 63 17.90 10.60 3.95
C LEU A 63 19.41 10.61 4.20
N LEU A 64 20.16 9.60 3.73
CA LEU A 64 21.62 9.55 3.90
C LEU A 64 22.35 10.75 3.28
N HIS A 65 21.76 11.43 2.30
CA HIS A 65 22.37 12.55 1.59
C HIS A 65 21.71 13.90 1.89
N ASN A 66 20.71 13.93 2.77
CA ASN A 66 19.99 15.15 3.12
C ASN A 66 20.53 15.72 4.45
N ILE A 67 20.94 16.98 4.43
CA ILE A 67 21.33 17.72 5.63
C ILE A 67 20.17 18.62 6.04
N ARG A 68 19.66 18.44 7.27
CA ARG A 68 18.64 19.32 7.85
C ARG A 68 19.31 20.39 8.70
N ILE A 69 19.14 21.65 8.30
CA ILE A 69 19.59 22.80 9.07
C ILE A 69 18.39 23.36 9.84
N THR A 70 18.51 23.45 11.17
CA THR A 70 17.48 24.02 12.05
C THR A 70 17.98 25.33 12.68
N GLY A 71 17.04 26.20 13.10
CA GLY A 71 17.39 27.47 13.76
C GLY A 71 17.76 28.61 12.80
N LEU A 72 17.32 28.57 11.55
CA LEU A 72 17.45 29.71 10.64
C LEU A 72 16.61 30.89 11.15
N PRO A 73 17.09 32.13 11.05
CA PRO A 73 16.31 33.30 11.46
C PRO A 73 15.06 33.43 10.59
N GLU A 74 13.88 33.57 11.19
CA GLU A 74 12.58 33.69 10.48
C GLU A 74 12.57 34.79 9.40
N LYS A 75 13.41 35.83 9.58
CA LYS A 75 13.53 36.95 8.62
C LYS A 75 14.26 36.59 7.31
N MET A 76 14.73 35.35 7.16
CA MET A 76 15.35 34.86 5.93
C MET A 76 14.37 34.15 4.99
N GLU A 77 13.10 33.95 5.40
CA GLU A 77 12.06 33.45 4.51
C GLU A 77 11.85 34.44 3.35
N GLY A 78 12.28 34.07 2.15
CA GLY A 78 12.15 34.87 0.92
C GLY A 78 13.44 35.46 0.36
N GLN A 79 14.56 35.38 1.10
CA GLN A 79 15.88 35.58 0.49
C GLN A 79 16.28 34.34 -0.31
N LEU A 80 17.12 34.50 -1.35
CA LEU A 80 17.64 33.37 -2.12
C LEU A 80 18.41 32.47 -1.16
N VAL A 81 17.78 31.37 -0.75
CA VAL A 81 18.35 30.35 0.16
C VAL A 81 19.73 29.90 -0.35
N GLU A 82 19.94 29.93 -1.67
CA GLU A 82 21.22 29.70 -2.31
C GLU A 82 22.32 30.62 -1.79
N LEU A 83 22.11 31.94 -1.75
CA LEU A 83 23.10 32.92 -1.28
C LEU A 83 23.43 32.73 0.20
N PHE A 84 22.41 32.44 1.03
CA PHE A 84 22.61 32.13 2.43
C PHE A 84 23.46 30.86 2.59
N MET A 85 23.11 29.79 1.87
CA MET A 85 23.82 28.51 1.95
C MET A 85 25.27 28.65 1.50
N GLU A 86 25.53 29.39 0.40
CA GLU A 86 26.88 29.69 -0.07
C GLU A 86 27.68 30.44 1.00
N GLN A 87 27.15 31.54 1.55
CA GLN A 87 27.82 32.33 2.57
C GLN A 87 28.06 31.52 3.86
N TRP A 88 27.07 30.74 4.30
CA TRP A 88 27.17 29.92 5.49
C TRP A 88 28.22 28.82 5.34
N LEU A 89 28.26 28.14 4.18
CA LEU A 89 29.29 27.13 3.86
C LEU A 89 30.69 27.76 3.84
N ILE A 90 30.84 28.94 3.21
CA ILE A 90 32.10 29.69 3.15
C ILE A 90 32.58 30.05 4.56
N MET A 91 31.69 30.51 5.43
CA MET A 91 32.06 30.98 6.77
C MET A 91 32.37 29.85 7.76
N ASN A 92 31.70 28.70 7.65
CA ASN A 92 31.75 27.66 8.69
C ASN A 92 32.55 26.42 8.30
N ILE A 93 32.69 26.12 7.02
CA ILE A 93 33.31 24.88 6.55
C ILE A 93 34.63 25.14 5.79
N TYR A 94 34.84 26.34 5.26
CA TYR A 94 35.84 26.58 4.22
C TYR A 94 37.22 27.08 4.71
N ASN A 95 38.27 26.35 4.31
CA ASN A 95 39.62 26.87 4.07
C ASN A 95 39.83 26.99 2.54
N SER A 96 40.49 28.06 2.10
CA SER A 96 40.43 28.69 0.77
C SER A 96 40.73 27.86 -0.51
N SER A 97 40.99 26.55 -0.46
CA SER A 97 41.58 25.78 -1.58
C SER A 97 40.64 24.90 -2.42
N THR A 98 39.35 24.76 -2.09
CA THR A 98 38.42 23.82 -2.78
C THR A 98 37.28 24.48 -3.57
N LEU A 99 37.35 25.78 -3.82
CA LEU A 99 36.26 26.63 -4.34
C LEU A 99 35.66 26.24 -5.71
N THR A 100 36.21 25.26 -6.43
CA THR A 100 35.77 24.93 -7.79
C THR A 100 34.80 23.75 -7.90
N MET A 101 34.40 23.10 -6.80
CA MET A 101 33.78 21.76 -6.89
C MET A 101 32.34 21.60 -6.37
N PHE A 102 31.62 22.67 -6.01
CA PHE A 102 30.22 22.52 -5.55
C PHE A 102 29.24 23.40 -6.32
N SER A 103 28.04 22.87 -6.55
CA SER A 103 26.89 23.56 -7.16
C SER A 103 25.71 23.42 -6.20
N VAL A 104 25.04 24.53 -5.89
CA VAL A 104 23.83 24.54 -5.06
C VAL A 104 22.62 24.60 -5.99
N GLU A 105 21.88 23.50 -6.11
CA GLU A 105 20.63 23.44 -6.87
C GLU A 105 19.44 23.45 -5.90
N ARG A 106 18.55 24.44 -6.02
CA ARG A 106 17.29 24.44 -5.28
C ARG A 106 16.29 23.51 -5.95
N ARG A 107 15.99 22.39 -5.28
CA ARG A 107 14.84 21.54 -5.64
C ARG A 107 13.67 21.87 -4.73
N ILE A 108 12.63 22.50 -5.28
CA ILE A 108 11.34 22.59 -4.60
C ILE A 108 10.72 21.21 -4.74
N ALA A 109 10.78 20.41 -3.67
CA ALA A 109 9.96 19.23 -3.59
C ALA A 109 8.50 19.70 -3.53
N PHE A 110 7.79 19.66 -4.66
CA PHE A 110 6.34 19.60 -4.64
C PHE A 110 6.00 18.30 -3.90
N GLN A 111 5.75 18.40 -2.60
CA GLN A 111 4.94 17.42 -1.90
C GLN A 111 3.53 17.53 -2.47
N ASP A 112 3.35 17.00 -3.67
CA ASP A 112 2.04 16.78 -4.26
C ASP A 112 1.26 15.88 -3.30
N ALA A 113 0.30 16.49 -2.59
CA ALA A 113 -1.05 15.99 -2.42
C ALA A 113 -1.30 14.57 -1.88
N PHE A 114 -0.30 13.86 -1.35
CA PHE A 114 -0.47 12.47 -0.90
C PHE A 114 -0.92 12.32 0.56
N TRP A 115 -0.78 13.37 1.39
CA TRP A 115 -1.11 13.33 2.81
C TRP A 115 -2.55 13.75 3.17
N HIS A 116 -3.40 14.09 2.18
CA HIS A 116 -4.81 14.46 2.43
C HIS A 116 -5.84 13.40 2.04
N GLN A 117 -5.41 12.18 1.68
CA GLN A 117 -6.32 11.02 1.60
C GLN A 117 -5.88 9.95 2.60
N GLY A 118 -6.10 10.25 3.89
CA GLY A 118 -6.26 9.21 4.90
C GLY A 118 -7.44 8.29 4.54
N PRO A 119 -7.48 7.07 5.10
CA PRO A 119 -8.42 6.05 4.67
C PRO A 119 -9.84 6.53 4.91
N HIS A 120 -10.65 6.61 3.85
CA HIS A 120 -12.09 6.51 3.96
C HIS A 120 -12.42 5.10 4.47
N GLN A 121 -12.26 4.92 5.78
CA GLN A 121 -12.85 3.84 6.54
C GLN A 121 -14.35 4.14 6.64
N ASP A 122 -15.16 3.13 6.34
CA ASP A 122 -16.59 3.01 6.65
C ASP A 122 -17.58 3.88 5.87
N ARG A 123 -17.87 3.48 4.62
CA ARG A 123 -19.20 3.74 4.03
C ARG A 123 -19.61 2.70 2.97
N TRP A 124 -19.62 1.42 3.34
CA TRP A 124 -20.28 0.37 2.57
C TRP A 124 -20.90 -0.64 3.53
N LEU A 125 -21.94 -0.23 4.27
CA LEU A 125 -22.86 -1.14 4.97
C LEU A 125 -24.10 -0.36 5.45
N GLN A 126 -24.71 0.42 4.55
CA GLN A 126 -26.13 0.78 4.65
C GLN A 126 -26.65 0.80 3.21
N ASP A 127 -27.72 0.04 2.98
CA ASP A 127 -28.40 -0.23 1.70
C ASP A 127 -27.97 -1.53 1.00
N CYS A 128 -28.35 -2.66 1.61
CA CYS A 128 -28.96 -3.85 0.98
C CYS A 128 -29.65 -4.67 2.08
#